data_AF-F0GCJ7-F1
#
_entry.id   AF-F0GCJ7-F1
#
_cell.length_a   1.000
_cell.length_b   1.000
_cell.length_c   1.000
_cell.angle_alpha   90.00
_cell.angle_beta   90.00
_cell.angle_gamma   90.00
#
_symmetry.space_group_name_H-M   'P 1'
#
loop_
_entity.id
_entity.type
_entity.pdbx_description
1 polymer ?
#
loop_
_entity_poly.entity_id
_entity_poly.type
_entity_poly.pdbx_seq_one_letter_code
_entity_poly.pdbx_strand_id
1 'polypeptide(L)'
;RADPGIRYDFVFCRNVLIYFDRDAQDRVIRSLDDCLADDGMLFVGPAETGVAMRHGMRSARIPLAFAFHRERAGAAVDGCATRRAAPMPAAAAA
;
A
#
# COMPACT_ATOMS: atom_id res chain seq x y z
N ARG A 1 -13.83 2.99 11.15
CA ARG A 1 -14.31 1.62 10.89
C ARG A 1 -14.41 1.48 9.38
N ALA A 2 -13.56 0.68 8.73
CA ALA A 2 -13.75 0.38 7.31
C ALA A 2 -15.07 -0.38 7.14
N ASP A 3 -15.81 -0.06 6.09
CA ASP A 3 -17.02 -0.81 5.71
C ASP A 3 -16.59 -2.20 5.22
N PRO A 4 -17.08 -3.32 5.80
CA PRO A 4 -16.62 -4.68 5.47
C PRO A 4 -16.78 -5.07 3.99
N GLY A 5 -17.51 -4.30 3.18
CA GLY A 5 -17.62 -4.52 1.74
C GLY A 5 -16.61 -3.77 0.86
N ILE A 6 -15.95 -2.73 1.39
CA ILE A 6 -15.09 -1.85 0.58
C ILE A 6 -13.62 -2.22 0.78
N ARG A 7 -13.01 -2.75 -0.28
CA ARG A 7 -11.57 -2.97 -0.38
C ARG A 7 -10.93 -1.90 -1.25
N TYR A 8 -9.74 -1.47 -0.89
CA TYR A 8 -9.00 -0.43 -1.60
C TYR A 8 -7.92 -1.02 -2.49
N ASP A 9 -7.83 -0.59 -3.76
CA ASP A 9 -6.70 -0.91 -4.64
C ASP A 9 -5.41 -0.22 -4.17
N PHE A 10 -5.53 0.99 -3.62
CA PHE A 10 -4.38 1.80 -3.22
C PHE A 10 -4.65 2.46 -1.87
N VAL A 11 -3.70 2.33 -0.95
CA VAL A 11 -3.74 2.95 0.37
C VAL A 11 -2.46 3.75 0.59
N PHE A 12 -2.58 4.99 1.07
CA PHE A 12 -1.43 5.84 1.38
C PHE A 12 -1.39 6.08 2.89
N CYS A 13 -0.32 5.62 3.54
CA CYS A 13 -0.03 5.86 4.95
C CYS A 13 1.41 6.34 5.06
N ARG A 14 1.66 7.58 4.60
CA ARG A 14 2.99 8.17 4.51
C ARG A 14 3.20 9.20 5.61
N ASN A 15 4.34 9.14 6.29
CA ASN A 15 4.75 10.08 7.34
C ASN A 15 3.80 10.12 8.54
N VAL A 16 3.11 9.01 8.84
CA VAL A 16 2.15 8.89 9.96
C VAL A 16 2.59 7.83 10.97
N LEU A 17 3.08 6.67 10.51
CA LEU A 17 3.47 5.55 11.38
C LEU A 17 4.66 5.89 12.29
N ILE A 18 5.47 6.87 11.90
CA ILE A 18 6.62 7.36 12.69
C ILE A 18 6.23 7.99 14.03
N TYR A 19 4.96 8.38 14.21
CA TYR A 19 4.46 8.98 15.45
C TYR A 19 3.90 7.95 16.43
N PHE A 20 3.76 6.70 16.00
CA PHE A 20 3.18 5.63 16.80
C PHE A 20 4.25 4.75 17.44
N ASP A 21 3.96 4.26 18.64
CA ASP A 21 4.71 3.15 19.23
C ASP A 21 4.51 1.85 18.43
N ARG A 22 5.29 0.81 18.76
CA ARG A 22 5.27 -0.46 18.02
C ARG A 22 3.89 -1.11 18.02
N ASP A 23 3.20 -1.13 19.16
CA ASP A 23 1.89 -1.77 19.28
C ASP A 23 0.83 -1.04 18.43
N ALA A 24 0.87 0.30 18.44
CA ALA A 24 0.01 1.13 17.62
C ALA A 24 0.30 0.98 16.13
N GLN A 25 1.57 0.98 15.72
CA GLN A 25 1.95 0.69 14.34
C GLN A 25 1.43 -0.68 13.89
N ASP A 26 1.52 -1.70 14.75
CA ASP A 26 1.08 -3.06 14.44
C ASP A 26 -0.45 -3.16 14.30
N ARG A 27 -1.21 -2.39 15.08
CA ARG A 27 -2.67 -2.30 14.92
C ARG A 27 -3.04 -1.59 13.62
N VAL A 28 -2.35 -0.51 13.29
CA VAL A 28 -2.60 0.27 12.07
C VAL A 28 -2.30 -0.57 10.84
N ILE A 29 -1.13 -1.19 10.73
CA ILE A 29 -0.78 -2.00 9.56
C ILE A 29 -1.76 -3.14 9.34
N ARG A 30 -2.15 -3.87 10.39
CA ARG A 30 -3.17 -4.92 10.27
C ARG A 30 -4.50 -4.38 9.74
N SER A 31 -4.95 -3.22 10.25
CA SER A 31 -6.18 -2.59 9.78
C SER A 31 -6.09 -2.13 8.32
N LEU A 32 -4.90 -1.67 7.88
CA LEU A 32 -4.66 -1.31 6.48
C LEU A 32 -4.61 -2.55 5.59
N ASP A 33 -4.05 -3.66 6.07
CA ASP A 33 -3.98 -4.92 5.34
C ASP A 33 -5.37 -5.57 5.15
N ASP A 34 -6.24 -5.46 6.17
CA ASP A 34 -7.62 -5.96 6.16
C ASP A 34 -8.50 -5.21 5.16
N CYS A 35 -8.25 -3.91 4.94
CA CYS A 35 -8.99 -3.10 3.97
C CYS A 35 -8.36 -3.07 2.57
N LEU A 36 -7.15 -3.61 2.40
CA LEU A 36 -6.48 -3.67 1.12
C LEU A 36 -7.07 -4.79 0.26
N ALA A 37 -7.33 -4.49 -1.02
CA ALA A 37 -7.67 -5.52 -2.00
C ALA A 37 -6.57 -6.58 -2.10
N ASP A 38 -6.90 -7.75 -2.64
CA ASP A 38 -5.94 -8.87 -2.71
C ASP A 38 -4.69 -8.52 -3.53
N ASP A 39 -4.86 -7.72 -4.59
CA ASP A 39 -3.78 -7.17 -5.42
C ASP A 39 -3.53 -5.67 -5.16
N GLY A 40 -3.99 -5.17 -4.01
CA GLY A 40 -3.83 -3.76 -3.64
C GLY A 40 -2.41 -3.43 -3.19
N MET A 41 -2.12 -2.12 -3.15
CA MET A 41 -0.80 -1.58 -2.81
C MET A 41 -0.87 -0.56 -1.67
N LEU A 42 0.02 -0.72 -0.69
CA LEU A 42 0.25 0.24 0.39
C LEU A 42 1.47 1.11 0.07
N PHE A 43 1.29 2.42 0.12
CA PHE A 43 2.37 3.39 -0.01
C PHE A 43 2.70 3.98 1.36
N VAL A 44 3.97 3.91 1.74
CA VAL A 44 4.48 4.45 3.00
C VAL A 44 5.59 5.49 2.75
N GLY A 45 6.04 6.15 3.81
CA GLY A 45 7.21 7.02 3.79
C GLY A 45 8.51 6.21 3.90
N PRO A 46 9.67 6.82 3.54
CA PRO A 46 10.97 6.14 3.61
C PRO A 46 11.27 5.54 4.99
N ALA A 47 10.97 6.28 6.06
CA ALA A 47 11.19 5.86 7.45
C ALA A 47 10.25 4.75 7.93
N GLU A 48 9.23 4.41 7.15
CA GLU A 48 8.14 3.50 7.53
C GLU A 48 8.23 2.16 6.80
N THR A 49 9.19 2.02 5.89
CA THR A 49 9.44 0.80 5.10
C THR A 49 9.66 -0.43 6.00
N GLY A 50 10.46 -0.29 7.06
CA GLY A 50 10.68 -1.37 8.03
C GLY A 50 9.41 -1.79 8.77
N VAL A 51 8.43 -0.89 8.88
CA VAL A 51 7.12 -1.19 9.46
C VAL A 51 6.30 -2.07 8.54
N ALA A 52 6.24 -1.76 7.25
CA ALA A 52 5.55 -2.60 6.28
C ALA A 52 6.21 -3.99 6.18
N MET A 53 7.54 -4.04 6.09
CA MET A 53 8.28 -5.29 5.87
C MET A 53 8.17 -6.29 7.03
N ARG A 54 8.13 -5.83 8.28
CA ARG A 54 7.94 -6.74 9.44
C ARG A 54 6.56 -7.41 9.47
N HIS A 55 5.59 -6.87 8.75
CA HIS A 55 4.21 -7.34 8.68
C HIS A 55 3.93 -8.14 7.40
N GLY A 56 4.95 -8.76 6.80
CA GLY A 56 4.78 -9.64 5.64
C GLY A 56 4.45 -8.89 4.33
N MET A 57 4.67 -7.58 4.28
CA MET A 57 4.53 -6.81 3.05
C MET A 57 5.86 -6.76 2.28
N ARG A 58 5.77 -6.94 0.97
CA ARG A 58 6.92 -6.95 0.07
C ARG A 58 6.93 -5.70 -0.80
N SER A 59 8.12 -5.14 -1.01
CA SER A 59 8.25 -3.98 -1.91
C SER A 59 7.83 -4.35 -3.33
N ALA A 60 7.01 -3.49 -3.94
CA ALA A 60 6.58 -3.59 -5.34
C ALA A 60 7.71 -3.26 -6.34
N ARG A 61 8.90 -2.85 -5.85
CA ARG A 61 10.09 -2.55 -6.66
C ARG A 61 9.85 -1.50 -7.76
N ILE A 62 8.97 -0.54 -7.48
CA ILE A 62 8.71 0.60 -8.36
C ILE A 62 9.74 1.69 -8.04
N PRO A 63 10.54 2.17 -9.01
CA PRO A 63 11.50 3.24 -8.79
C PRO A 63 10.84 4.48 -8.16
N LEU A 64 11.50 5.07 -7.18
CA LEU A 64 11.05 6.27 -6.46
C LEU A 64 9.74 6.12 -5.66
N ALA A 65 9.18 4.91 -5.56
CA ALA A 65 7.97 4.64 -4.79
C ALA A 65 8.25 3.65 -3.65
N PHE A 66 7.91 4.06 -2.43
CA PHE A 66 7.90 3.19 -1.26
C PHE A 66 6.56 2.46 -1.19
N ALA A 67 6.36 1.60 -2.18
CA ALA A 67 5.11 0.87 -2.41
C ALA A 67 5.28 -0.61 -2.07
N PHE A 68 4.26 -1.18 -1.43
CA PHE A 68 4.27 -2.52 -0.87
C PHE A 68 2.99 -3.27 -1.22
N HIS A 69 3.11 -4.57 -1.44
CA HIS A 69 1.98 -5.47 -1.65
C HIS A 69 2.08 -6.66 -0.70
N ARG A 70 0.98 -7.37 -0.50
CA ARG A 70 0.93 -8.58 0.32
C ARG A 70 1.85 -9.65 -0.28
N GLU A 71 2.70 -10.24 0.56
CA GLU A 71 3.42 -11.45 0.16
C GLU A 71 2.43 -12.62 0.18
N ARG A 72 1.86 -12.97 -0.98
CA ARG A 72 1.11 -14.22 -1.10
C ARG A 72 2.07 -15.38 -0.84
N ALA A 73 1.73 -16.26 0.10
CA ALA A 73 2.37 -17.55 0.23
C ALA A 73 2.15 -18.35 -1.08
N GLY A 74 3.12 -18.28 -2.01
CA GLY A 74 3.16 -19.10 -3.22
C GLY A 74 2.99 -18.39 -4.58
N ALA A 75 2.77 -17.08 -4.67
CA ALA A 75 2.70 -16.40 -5.97
C ALA A 75 4.04 -15.78 -6.36
N ALA A 76 4.82 -16.55 -7.14
CA ALA A 76 5.96 -16.03 -7.87
C ALA A 76 5.49 -14.93 -8.84
N VAL A 77 6.24 -13.82 -8.83
CA VAL A 77 6.35 -12.77 -9.85
C VAL A 77 5.46 -12.90 -11.10
N ASP A 78 4.26 -12.33 -11.05
CA ASP A 78 3.61 -11.88 -12.28
C ASP A 78 3.54 -10.36 -12.27
N GLY A 79 4.12 -9.81 -13.34
CA GLY A 79 4.36 -8.39 -13.51
C GLY A 79 3.09 -7.57 -13.36
N CYS A 80 3.30 -6.34 -12.91
CA CYS A 80 2.46 -5.17 -13.18
C CYS A 80 1.41 -5.48 -14.26
N ALA A 81 0.21 -5.84 -13.83
CA ALA A 81 -0.95 -5.82 -14.69
C ALA A 81 -1.02 -4.37 -15.16
N THR A 82 -0.62 -4.15 -16.41
CA THR A 82 -0.74 -2.90 -17.14
C THR A 82 -2.22 -2.62 -17.33
N ARG A 83 -2.91 -2.22 -16.26
CA ARG A 83 -4.15 -1.46 -16.40
C ARG A 83 -3.74 -0.14 -17.01
N ARG A 84 -3.87 -0.06 -18.33
CA ARG A 84 -3.70 1.14 -19.15
C ARG A 84 -4.33 2.30 -18.38
N ALA A 85 -3.49 3.17 -17.82
CA ALA A 85 -3.94 4.39 -17.18
C ALA A 85 -4.76 5.15 -18.23
N ALA A 86 -6.04 5.38 -17.95
CA ALA A 86 -6.81 6.32 -18.75
C ALA A 86 -6.09 7.68 -18.66
N PRO A 87 -5.90 8.40 -19.77
CA PRO A 87 -5.26 9.71 -19.72
C PRO A 87 -6.10 10.62 -18.82
N MET A 88 -5.47 11.21 -17.80
CA MET A 88 -6.11 12.26 -17.00
C MET A 88 -6.48 13.42 -17.94
N PRO A 89 -7.71 13.96 -17.88
CA PRO A 89 -8.02 15.17 -18.60
C PRO A 89 -7.17 16.31 -18.00
N ALA A 90 -6.40 16.98 -18.86
CA ALA A 90 -5.69 18.20 -18.49
C ALA A 90 -6.71 19.22 -17.98
N ALA A 91 -6.58 19.63 -16.73
CA ALA A 91 -7.36 20.71 -16.17
C ALA A 91 -7.12 21.97 -17.02
N ALA A 92 -8.19 22.48 -17.62
CA ALA A 92 -8.20 23.75 -18.32
C ALA A 92 -7.86 24.87 -17.32
N ALA A 93 -6.73 25.54 -17.54
CA ALA A 93 -6.41 26.78 -16.87
C ALA A 93 -7.28 27.90 -17.47
N ALA A 94 -7.98 28.61 -16.59
CA ALA A 94 -8.64 29.88 -16.88
C ALA A 94 -7.62 31.02 -16.98
#